data_AF-A0A7I8C451-F1
#
_entry.id   AF-A0A7I8C451-F1
#
_cell.length_a   1.000
_cell.length_b   1.000
_cell.length_c   1.000
_cell.angle_alpha   90.00
_cell.angle_beta   90.00
_cell.angle_gamma   90.00
#
_symmetry.space_group_name_H-M   'P 1'
#
loop_
_entity.id
_entity.type
_entity.pdbx_description
1 polymer ?
#
loop_
_entity_poly.entity_id
_entity_poly.type
_entity_poly.pdbx_seq_one_letter_code
_entity_poly.pdbx_strand_id
1 'polypeptide(L)'
;MSSVHKKSDAYPYASGGWDSLKAVAGALVHERAPVTTSRVLVHQNKPDGFMCVGCSWAKPAHPHPFEFCESGAKATAWDTTLRRVEPEFLRRIP
;
A
#
# COMPACT_ATOMS: atom_id res chain seq x y z
N MET A 1 18.66 17.69 27.02
CA MET A 1 17.54 17.43 26.10
C MET A 1 17.89 16.24 25.19
N SER A 2 18.00 15.03 25.75
CA SER A 2 18.31 13.81 24.99
C SER A 2 17.42 12.67 25.46
N SER A 3 16.26 12.53 24.83
CA SER A 3 15.40 11.36 24.95
C SER A 3 14.90 11.01 23.56
N VAL A 4 15.85 10.68 22.69
CA VAL A 4 15.58 10.22 21.32
C VAL A 4 15.23 8.74 21.40
N HIS A 5 13.95 8.44 21.15
CA HIS A 5 13.41 7.20 20.59
C HIS A 5 13.92 5.87 21.19
N LYS A 6 13.45 5.51 22.39
CA LYS A 6 13.62 4.14 22.90
C LYS A 6 12.55 3.24 22.26
N LYS A 7 12.95 2.30 21.38
CA LYS A 7 12.07 1.23 20.86
C LYS A 7 11.49 0.46 22.06
N SER A 8 10.19 0.15 22.04
CA SER A 8 9.60 -0.61 23.15
C SER A 8 10.00 -2.08 23.05
N ASP A 9 10.25 -2.71 24.20
CA ASP A 9 10.57 -4.14 24.27
C ASP A 9 9.37 -5.01 23.83
N ALA A 10 8.16 -4.46 23.83
CA ALA A 10 6.93 -5.12 23.39
C ALA A 10 6.76 -5.15 21.86
N TYR A 11 7.32 -4.18 21.13
CA TYR A 11 7.30 -4.16 19.67
C TYR A 11 8.57 -3.50 19.12
N PRO A 12 9.63 -4.29 18.87
CA PRO A 12 10.94 -3.77 18.49
C PRO A 12 11.02 -3.40 16.99
N TYR A 13 9.90 -3.40 16.26
CA TYR A 13 9.87 -3.07 14.84
C TYR A 13 9.43 -1.62 14.62
N ALA A 14 9.96 -0.99 13.58
CA ALA A 14 9.48 0.32 13.17
C ALA A 14 8.17 0.16 12.39
N SER A 15 7.24 1.10 12.56
CA SER A 15 5.96 1.12 11.82
C SER A 15 6.10 1.50 10.34
N GLY A 16 7.33 1.78 9.89
CA GLY A 16 7.68 2.14 8.52
C GLY A 16 9.17 1.94 8.25
N GLY A 17 9.60 2.22 7.02
CA GLY A 17 11.00 2.09 6.58
C GLY A 17 11.18 0.96 5.57
N TRP A 18 12.40 0.41 5.51
CA TRP A 18 12.79 -0.54 4.47
C TRP A 18 11.98 -1.84 4.48
N ASP A 19 11.60 -2.33 5.67
CA ASP A 19 10.83 -3.56 5.75
C ASP A 19 9.39 -3.36 5.25
N SER A 20 8.78 -2.21 5.52
CA SER A 20 7.50 -1.83 4.91
C SER A 20 7.61 -1.67 3.39
N LEU A 21 8.70 -1.08 2.89
CA LEU A 21 8.90 -0.95 1.45
C LEU A 21 9.02 -2.31 0.76
N LYS A 22 9.79 -3.25 1.34
CA LYS A 22 9.87 -4.64 0.85
C LYS A 22 8.50 -5.32 0.86
N ALA A 23 7.73 -5.10 1.91
CA ALA A 23 6.40 -5.69 2.06
C ALA A 23 5.41 -5.16 1.00
N VAL A 24 5.46 -3.85 0.70
CA VAL A 24 4.68 -3.25 -0.40
C VAL A 24 5.14 -3.79 -1.75
N ALA A 25 6.44 -3.82 -2.03
CA ALA A 25 6.98 -4.34 -3.29
C ALA A 25 6.58 -5.80 -3.52
N GLY A 26 6.63 -6.63 -2.47
CA GLY A 26 6.17 -8.01 -2.50
C GLY A 26 4.68 -8.14 -2.85
N ALA A 27 3.82 -7.28 -2.28
CA ALA A 27 2.40 -7.26 -2.60
C ALA A 27 2.12 -6.86 -4.05
N LEU A 28 2.80 -5.82 -4.55
CA LEU A 28 2.69 -5.37 -5.94
C LEU A 28 3.03 -6.49 -6.94
N VAL A 29 4.08 -7.26 -6.65
CA VAL A 29 4.47 -8.42 -7.46
C VAL A 29 3.46 -9.57 -7.30
N HIS A 30 2.97 -9.83 -6.08
CA HIS A 30 1.99 -10.88 -5.81
C HIS A 30 0.69 -10.70 -6.60
N GLU A 31 0.22 -9.44 -6.70
CA GLU A 31 -0.97 -9.06 -7.44
C GLU A 31 -0.76 -8.93 -8.96
N ARG A 32 0.47 -9.23 -9.43
CA ARG A 32 0.89 -9.12 -10.83
C ARG A 32 0.70 -7.72 -11.42
N ALA A 33 0.65 -6.68 -10.59
CA ALA A 33 0.33 -5.32 -10.99
C ALA A 33 1.42 -4.28 -10.62
N PRO A 34 2.74 -4.60 -10.65
CA PRO A 34 3.75 -3.70 -10.08
C PRO A 34 3.78 -2.33 -10.75
N VAL A 35 3.58 -2.26 -12.07
CA VAL A 35 3.56 -0.99 -12.81
C VAL A 35 2.24 -0.25 -12.59
N THR A 36 1.10 -0.94 -12.78
CA THR A 36 -0.24 -0.36 -12.68
C THR A 36 -0.49 0.21 -11.28
N THR A 37 -0.27 -0.61 -10.24
CA THR A 37 -0.43 -0.18 -8.85
C THR A 37 0.53 0.96 -8.51
N SER A 38 1.80 0.90 -8.94
CA SER A 38 2.75 2.00 -8.65
C SER A 38 2.29 3.34 -9.24
N ARG A 39 1.77 3.34 -10.48
CA ARG A 39 1.22 4.56 -11.10
C ARG A 39 0.02 5.11 -10.31
N VAL A 40 -0.83 4.23 -9.80
CA VAL A 40 -1.99 4.60 -8.97
C VAL A 40 -1.52 5.18 -7.63
N LEU A 41 -0.53 4.57 -6.97
CA LEU A 41 0.03 5.06 -5.70
C LEU A 41 0.65 6.46 -5.81
N VAL A 42 1.22 6.82 -6.96
CA VAL A 42 1.74 8.18 -7.20
C VAL A 42 0.65 9.25 -7.12
N HIS A 43 -0.61 8.92 -7.36
CA HIS A 43 -1.75 9.86 -7.23
C HIS A 43 -2.58 9.62 -5.97
N GLN A 44 -2.19 8.65 -5.12
CA GLN A 44 -2.94 8.32 -3.93
C GLN A 44 -2.72 9.37 -2.83
N ASN A 45 -3.82 9.78 -2.20
CA ASN A 45 -3.90 10.73 -1.08
C ASN A 45 -3.29 12.11 -1.37
N LYS A 46 -3.26 12.51 -2.64
CA LYS A 46 -2.85 13.86 -3.07
C LYS A 46 -4.06 14.76 -3.32
N PRO A 47 -3.93 16.10 -3.20
CA PRO A 47 -5.03 17.04 -3.42
C PRO A 47 -5.76 16.84 -4.75
N ASP A 48 -5.02 16.63 -5.84
CA ASP A 48 -5.48 16.37 -7.21
C ASP A 48 -5.70 14.88 -7.51
N GLY A 49 -5.57 14.02 -6.50
CA GLY A 49 -5.68 12.58 -6.61
C GLY A 49 -6.91 11.99 -5.93
N PHE A 50 -6.85 10.71 -5.58
CA PHE A 50 -7.94 9.99 -4.91
C PHE A 50 -7.57 9.62 -3.47
N MET A 51 -8.54 9.18 -2.68
CA MET A 51 -8.32 8.68 -1.31
C MET A 51 -8.21 7.17 -1.29
N CYS A 52 -7.26 6.64 -0.53
CA CYS A 52 -7.30 5.23 -0.14
C CYS A 52 -8.55 4.95 0.71
N VAL A 53 -9.26 3.86 0.40
CA VAL A 53 -10.52 3.47 1.08
C VAL A 53 -10.36 3.17 2.57
N GLY A 54 -9.15 2.85 3.01
CA GLY A 54 -8.80 2.60 4.41
C GLY A 54 -7.98 3.71 5.06
N CYS A 55 -7.88 4.90 4.44
CA CYS A 55 -7.03 5.96 4.97
C CYS A 55 -7.61 6.56 6.25
N SER A 56 -6.79 6.65 7.30
CA SER A 56 -7.17 7.26 8.58
C SER A 56 -6.83 8.75 8.69
N TRP A 57 -6.09 9.31 7.72
CA TRP A 57 -5.62 10.70 7.74
C TRP A 57 -6.15 11.52 6.57
N ALA A 58 -6.37 12.82 6.82
CA ALA A 58 -6.78 13.79 5.82
C ALA A 58 -5.66 14.10 4.82
N LYS A 59 -6.03 14.49 3.60
CA LYS A 59 -5.05 14.91 2.57
C LYS A 59 -4.36 16.21 3.01
N PRO A 60 -3.02 16.25 3.08
CA PRO A 60 -2.31 17.49 3.32
C PRO A 60 -2.40 18.43 2.11
N ALA A 61 -2.39 19.74 2.34
CA ALA A 61 -2.33 20.75 1.28
C ALA A 61 -1.01 20.68 0.49
N HIS A 62 0.08 20.26 1.15
CA HIS A 62 1.39 20.04 0.55
C HIS A 62 1.78 18.56 0.71
N PRO A 63 1.48 17.70 -0.28
CA PRO A 63 1.75 16.27 -0.18
C PRO A 63 3.24 15.95 -0.36
N HIS A 64 3.73 15.00 0.40
CA HIS A 64 4.99 14.32 0.19
C HIS A 64 4.93 13.34 -1.00
N PRO A 65 6.08 12.80 -1.42
CA PRO A 65 6.12 11.77 -2.46
C PRO A 65 5.33 10.51 -2.10
N PHE A 66 5.34 10.12 -0.82
CA PHE A 66 4.72 8.92 -0.28
C PHE A 66 3.62 9.29 0.73
N GLU A 67 2.44 9.63 0.21
CA GLU A 67 1.26 9.92 1.05
C GLU A 67 0.43 8.66 1.32
N PHE A 68 1.06 7.52 1.59
CA PHE A 68 0.34 6.28 1.87
C PHE A 68 1.12 5.40 2.86
N CYS A 69 0.39 4.67 3.70
CA CYS A 69 0.97 3.66 4.57
C CYS A 69 1.09 2.30 3.85
N GLU A 70 1.85 1.38 4.44
CA GLU A 70 2.04 0.01 3.92
C GLU A 70 0.70 -0.69 3.67
N SER A 71 -0.19 -0.71 4.66
CA SER A 71 -1.51 -1.34 4.55
C SER A 71 -2.35 -0.71 3.45
N GLY A 72 -2.32 0.62 3.34
CA GLY A 72 -3.02 1.35 2.29
C GLY A 72 -2.47 1.02 0.89
N ALA A 73 -1.15 0.89 0.75
CA ALA A 73 -0.56 0.50 -0.53
C ALA A 73 -0.89 -0.95 -0.93
N LYS A 74 -0.92 -1.87 0.04
CA LYS A 74 -1.32 -3.26 -0.17
C LYS A 74 -2.79 -3.39 -0.54
N ALA A 75 -3.68 -2.62 0.09
CA ALA A 75 -5.09 -2.56 -0.28
C ALA A 75 -5.26 -2.10 -1.73
N THR A 76 -4.59 -1.02 -2.13
CA THR A 76 -4.60 -0.57 -3.53
C THR A 76 -4.04 -1.62 -4.49
N ALA A 77 -3.03 -2.38 -4.09
CA ALA A 77 -2.50 -3.49 -4.90
C ALA A 77 -3.57 -4.57 -5.14
N TRP A 78 -4.31 -4.94 -4.10
CA TRP A 78 -5.44 -5.88 -4.20
C TRP A 78 -6.53 -5.34 -5.14
N ASP A 79 -6.93 -4.08 -4.97
CA ASP A 79 -7.96 -3.45 -5.80
C ASP A 79 -7.56 -3.34 -7.28
N THR A 80 -6.27 -3.22 -7.55
CA THR A 80 -5.71 -3.09 -8.91
C THR A 80 -5.11 -4.39 -9.45
N THR A 81 -5.40 -5.52 -8.79
CA THR A 81 -4.84 -6.83 -9.15
C THR A 81 -5.08 -7.16 -10.62
N LEU A 82 -4.06 -7.74 -11.27
CA LEU A 82 -4.19 -8.28 -12.63
C LEU A 82 -4.42 -9.80 -12.63
N ARG A 83 -4.56 -10.41 -11.45
CA ARG A 83 -4.93 -11.81 -11.32
C ARG A 83 -6.38 -11.97 -11.79
N ARG A 84 -6.62 -12.91 -12.70
CA ARG A 84 -7.95 -13.27 -13.20
C ARG A 84 -8.12 -14.77 -13.08
N VAL A 85 -9.36 -15.19 -12.83
CA VAL A 85 -9.73 -16.61 -12.97
C VAL A 85 -9.89 -16.90 -14.46
N GLU A 86 -9.39 -18.05 -14.89
CA GLU A 86 -9.58 -18.49 -16.27
C GLU A 86 -11.05 -18.89 -16.51
N PRO A 87 -11.61 -18.70 -17.71
CA PRO A 87 -12.98 -19.10 -18.03
C PRO A 87 -13.30 -20.56 -17.69
N GLU A 88 -12.31 -21.45 -17.81
CA GLU A 88 -12.41 -22.88 -17.46
C GLU A 88 -12.75 -23.10 -15.99
N PHE A 89 -12.32 -22.21 -15.09
CA PHE A 89 -12.68 -22.29 -13.67
C PHE A 89 -14.19 -22.07 -13.50
N LEU A 90 -14.75 -21.07 -14.18
CA LEU A 90 -16.18 -20.75 -14.11
C LEU A 90 -17.05 -21.87 -14.69
N ARG A 91 -16.58 -22.55 -15.74
CA ARG A 91 -17.29 -23.72 -16.31
C ARG A 91 -17.39 -24.93 -15.36
N ARG A 92 -16.58 -24.97 -14.29
CA ARG A 92 -16.58 -26.05 -13.29
C ARG A 92 -17.46 -25.75 -12.08
N ILE A 93 -17.97 -24.53 -11.97
CA ILE A 93 -18.91 -24.14 -10.91
C ILE A 93 -20.31 -24.55 -11.40
N PRO A 94 -21.00 -25.47 -10.70
CA PRO A 94 -22.34 -25.91 -11.07
C PRO A 94 -23.40 -24.81 -10.91
#